data_AF-A0AAJ1N230-F1
#
_entry.id   AF-A0AAJ1N230-F1
#
_cell.length_a   1.000
_cell.length_b   1.000
_cell.length_c   1.000
_cell.angle_alpha   90.00
_cell.angle_beta   90.00
_cell.angle_gamma   90.00
#
_symmetry.space_group_name_H-M   'P 1'
#
loop_
_entity.id
_entity.type
_entity.pdbx_description
1 polymer ?
#
loop_
_entity_poly.entity_id
_entity_poly.type
_entity_poly.pdbx_seq_one_letter_code
_entity_poly.pdbx_strand_id
1 'polypeptide(L)'
;MLSDKKQELVSIASKQLNALGINHTIDVCGTITVQTKQGKVIYYPTKNKIQYKGTVTAGGLNNVKNLVESLGVSGEVIPQIKIGMTLRDYFAASAMQGDWASLTVETGLFDSNSSDDSFNSAATLYYRMADAMMKARENNNG
;
A
#
# COMPACT_ATOMS: atom_id res chain seq x y z
N MET A 1 -9.82 10.38 19.70
CA MET A 1 -8.77 10.67 18.70
C MET A 1 -7.40 10.55 19.35
N LEU A 2 -6.36 10.09 18.63
CA LEU A 2 -4.99 10.15 19.14
C LEU A 2 -4.58 11.62 19.29
N SER A 3 -3.87 11.95 20.36
CA SER A 3 -3.19 13.25 20.49
C SER A 3 -2.19 13.42 19.35
N ASP A 4 -2.01 14.65 18.86
CA ASP A 4 -1.13 15.01 17.73
C ASP A 4 0.27 14.39 17.86
N LYS A 5 0.83 14.44 19.08
CA LYS A 5 2.14 13.84 19.39
C LYS A 5 2.18 12.31 19.20
N LYS A 6 1.06 11.62 19.45
CA LYS A 6 0.94 10.17 19.20
C LYS A 6 0.80 9.88 17.70
N GLN A 7 0.06 10.70 16.96
CA GLN A 7 -0.07 10.55 15.51
C GLN A 7 1.28 10.75 14.81
N GLU A 8 2.06 11.75 15.25
CA GLU A 8 3.39 12.02 14.71
C GLU A 8 4.34 10.83 14.91
N LEU A 9 4.40 10.27 16.12
CA LEU A 9 5.24 9.11 16.42
C LEU A 9 4.84 7.86 15.62
N VAL A 10 3.54 7.64 15.42
CA VAL A 10 3.03 6.54 14.59
C VAL A 10 3.38 6.77 13.12
N SER A 11 3.26 8.00 12.63
CA SER A 11 3.62 8.39 11.26
C SER A 11 5.11 8.19 10.99
N ILE A 12 5.99 8.61 11.92
CA ILE A 12 7.44 8.41 11.80
C ILE A 12 7.77 6.91 11.78
N ALA A 13 7.25 6.15 12.75
CA ALA A 13 7.49 4.71 12.82
C ALA A 13 6.98 3.96 11.58
N SER A 14 5.80 4.35 11.08
CA SER A 14 5.23 3.79 9.85
C SER A 14 6.10 4.08 8.64
N LYS A 15 6.52 5.34 8.44
CA LYS A 15 7.44 5.72 7.35
C LYS A 15 8.74 4.92 7.39
N GLN A 16 9.30 4.73 8.58
CA GLN A 16 10.55 3.99 8.73
C GLN A 16 10.34 2.48 8.49
N LEU A 17 9.24 1.88 8.92
CA LEU A 17 8.91 0.49 8.61
C LEU A 17 8.66 0.28 7.11
N ASN A 18 8.02 1.24 6.45
CA ASN A 18 7.84 1.23 4.99
C ASN A 18 9.19 1.33 4.27
N ALA A 19 10.10 2.19 4.74
CA ALA A 19 11.46 2.29 4.18
C ALA A 19 12.27 0.99 4.35
N LEU A 20 11.94 0.19 5.37
CA LEU A 20 12.54 -1.12 5.60
C LEU A 20 11.84 -2.26 4.83
N GLY A 21 10.80 -1.96 4.05
CA GLY A 21 10.02 -2.97 3.33
C GLY A 21 9.19 -3.88 4.23
N ILE A 22 8.92 -3.45 5.47
CA ILE A 22 8.17 -4.24 6.45
C ILE A 22 6.68 -3.86 6.38
N ASN A 23 5.89 -4.79 5.83
CA ASN A 23 4.43 -4.67 5.78
C ASN A 23 3.83 -4.62 7.18
N HIS A 24 3.06 -3.58 7.46
CA HIS A 24 2.43 -3.39 8.77
C HIS A 24 1.04 -2.78 8.66
N THR A 25 0.19 -3.10 9.64
CA THR A 25 -1.15 -2.53 9.83
C THR A 25 -1.16 -1.64 11.06
N ILE A 26 -1.95 -0.56 11.04
CA ILE A 26 -2.03 0.40 12.14
C ILE A 26 -3.46 0.41 12.67
N ASP A 27 -3.63 0.09 13.95
CA ASP A 27 -4.93 0.13 14.61
C ASP A 27 -5.33 1.57 14.95
N VAL A 28 -6.62 1.79 15.22
CA VAL A 28 -7.20 3.08 15.63
C VAL A 28 -6.51 3.68 16.87
N CYS A 29 -5.83 2.85 17.67
CA CYS A 29 -5.08 3.24 18.86
C CYS A 29 -3.59 3.59 18.60
N GLY A 30 -3.12 3.53 17.34
CA GLY A 30 -1.73 3.79 16.96
C GLY A 30 -0.78 2.62 17.22
N THR A 31 -1.31 1.42 17.36
CA THR A 31 -0.50 0.19 17.48
C THR A 31 -0.16 -0.32 16.10
N ILE A 32 1.09 -0.67 15.87
CA ILE A 32 1.58 -1.17 14.58
C ILE A 32 1.71 -2.69 14.65
N THR A 33 1.06 -3.41 13.76
CA THR A 33 1.10 -4.87 13.68
C THR A 33 1.85 -5.29 12.42
N VAL A 34 2.84 -6.16 12.56
CA VAL A 34 3.60 -6.78 11.46
C VAL A 34 3.29 -8.27 11.40
N GLN A 35 2.97 -8.78 10.21
CA GLN A 35 2.73 -10.21 9.99
C GLN A 35 4.00 -10.87 9.44
N THR A 36 4.48 -11.92 10.10
CA THR A 36 5.67 -12.70 9.67
C THR A 36 5.27 -14.15 9.41
N LYS A 37 6.12 -14.94 8.74
CA LYS A 37 5.86 -16.38 8.54
C LYS A 37 5.65 -17.14 9.85
N GLN A 38 6.30 -16.70 10.92
CA GLN A 38 6.31 -17.37 12.22
C GLN A 38 5.35 -16.77 13.25
N GLY A 39 4.58 -15.74 12.88
CA GLY A 39 3.54 -15.14 13.71
C GLY A 39 3.43 -13.62 13.64
N LYS A 40 2.52 -13.08 14.45
CA LYS A 40 2.25 -11.64 14.52
C LYS A 40 3.19 -10.95 15.52
N VAL A 41 3.86 -9.90 15.06
CA VAL A 41 4.65 -8.97 15.89
C VAL A 41 3.85 -7.68 16.06
N ILE A 42 3.73 -7.18 17.29
CA ILE A 42 3.00 -5.96 17.61
C ILE A 42 3.98 -4.95 18.17
N TYR A 43 4.04 -3.77 17.59
CA TYR A 43 4.86 -2.64 18.03
C TYR A 43 3.98 -1.52 18.56
N TYR A 44 4.36 -0.98 19.70
CA TYR A 44 3.71 0.15 20.36
C TYR A 44 4.66 1.37 20.28
N PRO A 45 4.53 2.24 19.27
CA PRO A 45 5.45 3.37 19.06
C PRO A 45 5.49 4.32 20.25
N THR A 46 4.33 4.56 20.86
CA THR A 46 4.18 5.48 22.00
C THR A 46 4.81 4.99 23.29
N LYS A 47 4.95 3.66 23.46
CA LYS A 47 5.54 3.04 24.66
C LYS A 47 6.92 2.43 24.40
N ASN A 48 7.38 2.46 23.16
CA ASN A 48 8.61 1.82 22.70
C ASN A 48 8.71 0.34 23.14
N LYS A 49 7.61 -0.39 22.93
CA LYS A 49 7.46 -1.81 23.32
C LYS A 49 7.11 -2.65 22.11
N ILE A 50 7.59 -3.89 22.12
CA ILE A 50 7.32 -4.89 21.10
C ILE A 50 6.71 -6.10 21.80
N GLN A 51 5.69 -6.69 21.20
CA GLN A 51 5.07 -7.92 21.68
C GLN A 51 5.10 -8.97 20.58
N TYR A 52 5.54 -10.17 20.93
CA TYR A 52 5.54 -11.34 20.05
C TYR A 52 5.13 -12.57 20.87
N LYS A 53 4.13 -13.33 20.38
CA LYS A 53 3.59 -14.54 21.06
C LYS A 53 3.33 -14.38 22.56
N GLY A 54 2.87 -13.20 22.99
CA GLY A 54 2.56 -12.89 24.39
C GLY A 54 3.74 -12.37 25.22
N THR A 55 4.97 -12.45 24.72
CA THR A 55 6.14 -11.83 25.36
C THR A 55 6.22 -10.36 24.99
N VAL A 56 6.25 -9.48 25.99
CA VAL A 56 6.42 -8.03 25.81
C VAL A 56 7.85 -7.63 26.17
N THR A 57 8.61 -7.16 25.19
CA THR A 57 9.97 -6.68 25.35
C THR A 57 10.05 -5.18 25.12
N ALA A 58 10.89 -4.49 25.89
CA ALA A 58 11.25 -3.11 25.60
C ALA A 58 12.09 -3.09 24.32
N GLY A 59 11.75 -2.22 23.36
CA GLY A 59 12.45 -2.20 22.09
C GLY A 59 11.87 -1.19 21.11
N GLY A 60 12.77 -0.51 20.41
CA GLY A 60 12.42 0.39 19.32
C GLY A 60 12.42 -0.28 17.95
N LEU A 61 12.33 0.56 16.93
CA LEU A 61 12.15 0.11 15.56
C LEU A 61 13.22 -0.88 15.07
N ASN A 62 14.48 -0.68 15.47
CA ASN A 62 15.58 -1.58 15.12
C ASN A 62 15.37 -3.00 15.66
N ASN A 63 14.75 -3.14 16.83
CA ASN A 63 14.41 -4.46 17.38
C ASN A 63 13.23 -5.08 16.63
N VAL A 64 12.27 -4.27 16.17
CA VAL A 64 11.19 -4.76 15.29
C VAL A 64 11.78 -5.30 13.99
N LYS A 65 12.73 -4.57 13.40
CA LYS A 65 13.45 -4.99 12.18
C LYS A 65 14.16 -6.33 12.38
N ASN A 66 15.06 -6.41 13.37
CA ASN A 66 15.84 -7.63 13.62
C ASN A 66 14.93 -8.84 13.93
N LEU A 67 13.82 -8.61 14.64
CA LEU A 67 12.84 -9.66 14.94
C LEU A 67 12.10 -10.10 13.68
N VAL A 68 11.64 -9.18 12.84
CA VAL A 68 10.94 -9.51 11.59
C VAL A 68 11.87 -10.22 10.59
N GLU A 69 13.13 -9.80 10.50
CA GLU A 69 14.15 -10.45 9.67
C GLU A 69 14.46 -11.87 10.16
N SER A 70 14.63 -12.07 11.47
CA SER A 70 14.88 -13.40 12.04
C SER A 70 13.69 -14.37 11.92
N LEU A 71 12.47 -13.85 11.93
CA LEU A 71 11.24 -14.63 11.81
C LEU A 71 10.88 -14.98 10.36
N GLY A 72 11.60 -14.44 9.37
CA GLY A 72 11.36 -14.64 7.95
C GLY A 72 10.13 -13.85 7.45
N VAL A 73 10.38 -12.93 6.52
CA VAL A 73 9.33 -12.20 5.81
C VAL A 73 8.60 -13.19 4.89
N SER A 74 7.27 -13.30 4.98
CA SER A 74 6.49 -14.02 3.97
C SER A 74 6.67 -13.25 2.67
N GLY A 75 7.40 -13.85 1.73
CA GLY A 75 7.84 -13.20 0.51
C GLY A 75 6.69 -12.54 -0.23
N GLU A 76 6.80 -11.23 -0.40
CA GLU A 76 6.92 -10.55 -1.68
C GLU A 76 7.20 -9.08 -1.34
N VAL A 77 8.36 -8.56 -1.77
CA VAL A 77 8.68 -7.14 -1.66
C VAL A 77 7.85 -6.42 -2.71
N ILE A 78 6.61 -6.10 -2.37
CA ILE A 78 5.77 -5.21 -3.17
C ILE A 78 5.94 -3.82 -2.55
N PRO A 79 6.46 -2.82 -3.27
CA PRO A 79 6.54 -1.46 -2.75
C PRO A 79 5.12 -0.92 -2.58
N GLN A 80 4.66 -0.78 -1.33
CA GLN A 80 3.31 -0.31 -1.01
C GLN A 80 3.33 1.20 -0.69
N ILE A 81 2.71 2.00 -1.56
CA ILE A 81 2.39 3.41 -1.30
C ILE A 81 0.86 3.52 -1.34
N LYS A 82 0.27 3.93 -0.20
CA LYS A 82 -1.18 4.05 0.09
C LYS A 82 -1.95 2.73 0.04
N ILE A 83 -2.56 2.40 1.18
CA ILE A 83 -3.49 1.28 1.41
C ILE A 83 -4.42 1.12 0.20
N GLY A 84 -4.11 0.16 -0.68
CA GLY A 84 -4.98 -0.34 -1.74
C GLY A 84 -4.73 0.10 -3.19
N MET A 85 -3.83 1.06 -3.49
CA MET A 85 -3.56 1.45 -4.89
C MET A 85 -2.08 1.42 -5.22
N THR A 86 -1.72 0.65 -6.24
CA THR A 86 -0.41 0.69 -6.87
C THR A 86 -0.27 1.93 -7.77
N LEU A 87 0.96 2.30 -8.13
CA LEU A 87 1.21 3.37 -9.11
C LEU A 87 0.58 3.04 -10.48
N ARG A 88 0.48 1.75 -10.81
CA ARG A 88 -0.23 1.26 -11.99
C ARG A 88 -1.72 1.58 -11.90
N ASP A 89 -2.34 1.33 -10.76
CA ASP A 89 -3.76 1.64 -10.53
C ASP A 89 -4.01 3.15 -10.62
N TYR A 90 -3.07 3.97 -10.15
CA TYR A 90 -3.15 5.42 -10.28
C TYR A 90 -3.11 5.89 -11.75
N PHE A 91 -2.21 5.34 -12.57
CA PHE A 91 -2.16 5.66 -13.99
C PHE A 91 -3.39 5.16 -14.74
N ALA A 92 -3.86 3.96 -14.43
CA ALA A 92 -5.07 3.40 -15.03
C ALA A 92 -6.30 4.26 -14.70
N ALA A 93 -6.47 4.64 -13.42
CA ALA A 93 -7.57 5.51 -12.98
C ALA A 93 -7.51 6.89 -13.63
N SER A 94 -6.31 7.45 -13.78
CA SER A 94 -6.11 8.76 -14.43
C SER A 94 -6.45 8.72 -15.91
N ALA A 95 -6.04 7.66 -16.62
CA ALA A 95 -6.39 7.45 -18.03
C ALA A 95 -7.91 7.26 -18.21
N MET A 96 -8.52 6.43 -17.36
CA MET A 96 -9.96 6.19 -17.35
C MET A 96 -10.77 7.48 -17.13
N GLN A 97 -10.37 8.30 -16.15
CA GLN A 97 -11.08 9.53 -15.84
C GLN A 97 -11.08 10.51 -17.01
N GLY A 98 -9.94 10.66 -17.71
CA GLY A 98 -9.84 11.53 -18.88
C GLY A 98 -10.67 11.02 -20.06
N ASP A 99 -10.61 9.70 -20.30
CA ASP A 99 -11.37 9.05 -21.37
C ASP A 99 -12.88 9.22 -21.17
N TRP A 100 -13.38 8.92 -19.96
CA TRP A 100 -14.80 9.06 -19.61
C TRP A 100 -15.31 10.49 -19.69
N ALA A 101 -14.48 11.46 -19.32
CA ALA A 101 -14.82 12.88 -19.43
C ALA A 101 -14.96 13.35 -20.90
N SER A 102 -14.36 12.62 -21.85
CA SER A 102 -14.41 12.92 -23.28
C SER A 102 -15.51 12.17 -24.04
N LEU A 103 -16.26 11.27 -23.37
CA LEU A 103 -17.30 10.49 -24.02
C LEU A 103 -18.52 11.34 -24.36
N THR A 104 -19.06 11.11 -25.56
CA THR A 104 -20.31 11.68 -26.04
C THR A 104 -21.17 10.54 -26.60
N VAL A 105 -22.41 10.86 -26.99
CA VAL A 105 -23.31 9.89 -27.63
C VAL A 105 -22.69 9.29 -28.91
N GLU A 106 -21.78 10.02 -29.57
CA GLU A 106 -21.13 9.57 -30.81
C GLU A 106 -19.88 8.71 -30.57
N THR A 107 -19.19 8.86 -29.44
CA THR A 107 -17.93 8.17 -29.16
C THR A 107 -18.07 6.93 -28.28
N GLY A 108 -19.31 6.61 -27.87
CA GLY A 108 -19.64 5.45 -27.06
C GLY A 108 -19.74 5.83 -25.58
N LEU A 109 -20.94 5.81 -25.03
CA LEU A 109 -21.21 6.16 -23.64
C LEU A 109 -21.33 4.88 -22.80
N PHE A 110 -20.73 4.85 -21.62
CA PHE A 110 -21.12 3.88 -20.60
C PHE A 110 -22.44 4.35 -19.97
N ASP A 111 -23.50 3.59 -20.20
CA ASP A 111 -24.82 3.81 -19.64
C ASP A 111 -25.23 2.68 -18.68
N SER A 112 -26.43 2.76 -18.12
CA SER A 112 -26.95 1.73 -17.23
C SER A 112 -27.20 0.37 -17.90
N ASN A 113 -27.19 0.32 -19.24
CA ASN A 113 -27.44 -0.89 -20.03
C ASN A 113 -26.15 -1.49 -20.60
N SER A 114 -25.00 -0.89 -20.29
CA SER A 114 -23.71 -1.35 -20.75
C SER A 114 -23.38 -2.72 -20.16
N SER A 115 -22.88 -3.63 -21.00
CA SER A 115 -22.57 -5.00 -20.60
C SER A 115 -21.28 -5.09 -19.78
N ASP A 116 -21.19 -6.11 -18.93
CA ASP A 116 -19.96 -6.43 -18.17
C ASP A 116 -18.74 -6.60 -19.09
N ASP A 117 -18.92 -7.14 -20.30
CA ASP A 117 -17.86 -7.29 -21.29
C ASP A 117 -17.28 -5.95 -21.75
N SER A 118 -18.12 -4.92 -21.83
CA SER A 118 -17.69 -3.56 -22.18
C SER A 118 -16.83 -2.98 -21.06
N PHE A 119 -17.24 -3.17 -19.80
CA PHE A 119 -16.46 -2.73 -18.64
C PHE A 119 -15.13 -3.48 -18.50
N ASN A 120 -15.11 -4.79 -18.74
CA ASN A 120 -13.89 -5.60 -18.71
C ASN A 120 -12.90 -5.18 -19.80
N SER A 121 -13.41 -4.87 -21.00
CA SER A 121 -12.59 -4.40 -22.12
C SER A 121 -11.98 -3.03 -21.83
N ALA A 122 -12.77 -2.10 -21.27
CA ALA A 122 -12.30 -0.78 -20.88
C ALA A 122 -11.24 -0.85 -19.77
N ALA A 123 -11.50 -1.62 -18.72
CA ALA A 123 -10.54 -1.84 -17.64
C ALA A 123 -9.19 -2.37 -18.20
N THR A 124 -9.26 -3.36 -19.10
CA THR A 124 -8.07 -3.92 -19.75
C THR A 124 -7.29 -2.86 -20.54
N LEU A 125 -7.97 -1.97 -21.26
CA LEU A 125 -7.35 -0.87 -21.99
C LEU A 125 -6.58 0.07 -21.05
N TYR A 126 -7.21 0.51 -19.96
CA TYR A 126 -6.59 1.46 -19.03
C TYR A 126 -5.37 0.88 -18.30
N TYR A 127 -5.41 -0.40 -17.95
CA TYR A 127 -4.24 -1.08 -17.38
C TYR A 127 -3.08 -1.21 -18.39
N ARG A 128 -3.37 -1.43 -19.68
CA ARG A 128 -2.33 -1.44 -20.72
C ARG A 128 -1.70 -0.05 -20.92
N MET A 129 -2.48 1.02 -20.82
CA MET A 129 -1.97 2.38 -20.84
C MET A 129 -1.06 2.64 -19.63
N ALA A 130 -1.48 2.20 -18.44
CA ALA A 130 -0.65 2.29 -17.24
C ALA A 130 0.69 1.54 -17.39
N ASP A 131 0.66 0.33 -17.97
CA ASP A 131 1.88 -0.45 -18.22
C ASP A 131 2.82 0.26 -19.21
N ALA A 132 2.28 0.89 -20.25
CA ALA A 132 3.08 1.68 -21.18
C ALA A 132 3.73 2.91 -20.51
N MET A 133 3.00 3.60 -19.63
CA MET A 133 3.51 4.75 -18.86
C MET A 133 4.62 4.32 -17.88
N MET A 134 4.45 3.17 -17.22
CA MET A 134 5.46 2.58 -16.35
C MET A 134 6.74 2.27 -17.13
N LYS A 135 6.62 1.63 -18.31
CA LYS A 135 7.76 1.31 -19.17
C LYS A 135 8.46 2.56 -19.71
N ALA A 136 7.72 3.59 -20.09
CA ALA A 136 8.28 4.86 -20.53
C ALA A 136 9.09 5.56 -19.43
N ARG A 137 8.71 5.35 -18.16
CA ARG A 137 9.46 5.85 -17.01
C ARG A 137 10.77 5.10 -16.79
N GLU A 138 10.77 3.77 -16.94
CA GLU A 138 11.98 2.96 -16.86
C GLU A 138 13.01 3.37 -17.92
N ASN A 139 12.54 3.64 -19.15
CA ASN A 139 13.39 4.04 -20.26
C ASN A 139 13.91 5.49 -20.18
N ASN A 140 13.27 6.37 -19.40
CA ASN A 140 13.70 7.77 -19.22
C ASN A 140 14.70 7.97 -18.06
N ASN A 141 15.01 6.91 -17.31
CA ASN A 141 16.02 6.92 -16.25
C ASN A 141 17.39 6.39 -16.75
N GLY A 142 17.64 6.42 -18.06
CA GLY A 142 18.90 6.03 -18.71
C GLY A 142 19.72 7.21 -19.19
#